data_AF-A0A355UI52-F1
#
_entry.id   AF-A0A355UI52-F1
#
_cell.length_a   1.000
_cell.length_b   1.000
_cell.length_c   1.000
_cell.angle_alpha   90.00
_cell.angle_beta   90.00
_cell.angle_gamma   90.00
#
_symmetry.space_group_name_H-M   'P 1'
#
loop_
_entity.id
_entity.type
_entity.pdbx_description
1 polymer ?
#
loop_
_entity_poly.entity_id
_entity_poly.type
_entity_poly.pdbx_seq_one_letter_code
_entity_poly.pdbx_strand_id
1 'polypeptide(L)'
;IDFIRTHHGSTKTKFFYNKQKLEHPELPIDENMFTYKGPKPFSRETAVVMMVDSVEAASRSLKDHSEKSISNLVDGIIDDQINNDQFSNSNITFRDITIIKQVLKKKLQAIYHTRIQYPVLK
;
A
#
# COMPACT_ATOMS: atom_id res chain seq x y z
N ILE A 1 -1.23 -19.30 8.16
CA ILE A 1 -1.70 -19.45 6.75
C ILE A 1 -2.56 -18.26 6.35
N ASP A 2 -3.44 -17.77 7.22
CA ASP A 2 -4.39 -16.71 6.88
C ASP A 2 -3.74 -15.40 6.40
N PHE A 3 -2.71 -14.90 7.09
CA PHE A 3 -1.96 -13.70 6.65
C PHE A 3 -1.47 -13.79 5.19
N ILE A 4 -0.96 -14.95 4.77
CA ILE A 4 -0.47 -15.17 3.40
C ILE A 4 -1.62 -15.07 2.39
N ARG A 5 -2.80 -15.56 2.74
CA ARG A 5 -3.95 -15.56 1.83
C ARG A 5 -4.67 -14.20 1.80
N THR A 6 -4.59 -13.42 2.88
CA THR A 6 -5.37 -12.18 3.03
C THR A 6 -4.60 -10.90 2.75
N HIS A 7 -3.26 -10.90 2.83
CA HIS A 7 -2.47 -9.66 2.82
C HIS A 7 -2.61 -8.82 1.54
N HIS A 8 -3.08 -9.40 0.44
CA HIS A 8 -3.42 -8.65 -0.78
C HIS A 8 -4.93 -8.44 -0.99
N GLY A 9 -5.77 -9.08 -0.19
CA GLY A 9 -7.22 -9.06 -0.36
C GLY A 9 -7.64 -9.37 -1.79
N SER A 10 -8.55 -8.56 -2.34
CA SER A 10 -8.96 -8.63 -3.74
C SER A 10 -8.41 -7.47 -4.57
N THR A 11 -7.18 -7.03 -4.25
CA THR A 11 -6.54 -5.92 -4.98
C THR A 11 -6.03 -6.34 -6.35
N LYS A 12 -5.74 -5.35 -7.19
CA LYS A 12 -5.15 -5.56 -8.52
C LYS A 12 -3.64 -5.38 -8.46
N THR A 13 -2.90 -6.20 -9.20
CA THR A 13 -1.47 -6.00 -9.49
C THR A 13 -1.30 -4.83 -10.47
N LYS A 14 -1.56 -3.61 -9.99
CA LYS A 14 -1.69 -2.37 -10.78
C LYS A 14 -0.53 -2.14 -11.76
N PHE A 15 0.70 -2.46 -11.37
CA PHE A 15 1.87 -2.33 -12.25
C PHE A 15 1.71 -3.14 -13.54
N PHE A 16 1.45 -4.45 -13.43
CA PHE A 16 1.34 -5.33 -14.59
C PHE A 16 0.09 -5.03 -15.41
N TYR A 17 -1.03 -4.71 -14.75
CA TYR A 17 -2.24 -4.26 -15.43
C TYR A 17 -2.00 -2.99 -16.25
N ASN A 18 -1.38 -1.97 -15.66
CA ASN A 18 -1.07 -0.72 -16.35
C ASN A 18 -0.06 -0.94 -17.47
N LYS A 19 0.96 -1.78 -17.25
CA LYS A 19 1.95 -2.13 -18.27
C LYS A 19 1.29 -2.78 -19.48
N GLN A 20 0.43 -3.78 -19.27
CA GLN A 20 -0.32 -4.44 -20.34
C GLN A 20 -1.18 -3.44 -21.12
N LYS A 21 -1.86 -2.52 -20.42
CA LYS A 21 -2.71 -1.50 -21.04
C LYS A 21 -1.93 -0.48 -21.86
N LEU A 22 -0.70 -0.16 -21.46
CA LEU A 22 0.19 0.74 -22.19
C LEU A 22 0.82 0.07 -23.42
N GLU A 23 1.23 -1.19 -23.31
CA GLU A 23 1.86 -1.95 -24.39
C GLU A 23 0.83 -2.42 -25.44
N HIS A 24 -0.41 -2.64 -25.04
CA HIS A 24 -1.48 -3.16 -25.89
C HIS A 24 -2.81 -2.39 -25.70
N PRO A 25 -2.88 -1.10 -26.06
CA PRO A 25 -4.05 -0.26 -25.81
C PRO A 25 -5.33 -0.74 -26.53
N GLU A 26 -5.18 -1.41 -27.67
CA GLU A 26 -6.28 -1.87 -28.52
C GLU A 26 -6.86 -3.22 -28.07
N LEU A 27 -6.17 -3.95 -27.19
CA LEU A 27 -6.60 -5.28 -26.76
C LEU A 27 -7.53 -5.18 -25.55
N PRO A 28 -8.67 -5.87 -25.53
CA PRO A 28 -9.47 -6.00 -24.32
C PRO A 28 -8.67 -6.76 -23.27
N ILE A 29 -8.56 -6.19 -22.07
CA ILE A 29 -7.83 -6.78 -20.95
C ILE A 29 -8.85 -7.35 -19.96
N ASP A 30 -8.76 -8.66 -19.67
CA ASP A 30 -9.48 -9.25 -18.56
C ASP A 30 -8.84 -8.82 -17.23
N GLU A 31 -9.52 -7.94 -16.50
CA GLU A 31 -9.03 -7.41 -15.24
C GLU A 31 -8.88 -8.49 -14.15
N ASN A 32 -9.61 -9.59 -14.27
CA ASN A 32 -9.54 -10.69 -13.31
C ASN A 32 -8.19 -11.40 -13.34
N MET A 33 -7.50 -11.40 -14.48
CA MET A 33 -6.15 -11.96 -14.59
C MET A 33 -5.13 -11.21 -13.74
N PHE A 34 -5.41 -9.95 -13.41
CA PHE A 34 -4.55 -9.09 -12.61
C PHE A 34 -5.05 -8.92 -11.18
N THR A 35 -6.15 -9.56 -10.80
CA THR A 35 -6.80 -9.36 -9.51
C THR A 35 -6.57 -10.56 -8.61
N TYR A 36 -6.15 -10.32 -7.36
CA TYR A 36 -6.02 -11.37 -6.37
C TYR A 36 -7.40 -11.96 -6.04
N LYS A 37 -7.46 -13.28 -5.87
CA LYS A 37 -8.70 -13.99 -5.53
C LYS A 37 -9.14 -13.79 -4.07
N GLY A 38 -8.29 -13.17 -3.26
CA GLY A 38 -8.52 -13.01 -1.82
C GLY A 38 -8.33 -14.29 -1.01
N PRO A 39 -8.95 -14.36 0.19
CA PRO A 39 -10.03 -13.50 0.67
C PRO A 39 -9.57 -12.11 1.14
N LYS A 40 -10.52 -11.16 1.26
CA LYS A 40 -10.31 -9.89 1.96
C LYS A 40 -9.90 -10.15 3.43
N PRO A 41 -9.13 -9.24 4.06
CA PRO A 41 -8.89 -9.27 5.49
C PRO A 41 -10.18 -9.44 6.31
N PHE A 42 -10.11 -10.28 7.33
CA PHE A 42 -11.26 -10.62 8.17
C PHE A 42 -11.00 -10.39 9.67
N SER A 43 -9.81 -9.92 10.02
CA SER A 43 -9.42 -9.54 11.38
C SER A 43 -8.72 -8.18 11.37
N ARG A 44 -8.59 -7.54 12.53
CA ARG A 44 -7.86 -6.26 12.65
C ARG A 44 -6.39 -6.45 12.25
N GLU A 45 -5.79 -7.56 12.64
CA GLU A 45 -4.39 -7.89 12.38
C GLU A 45 -4.15 -8.11 10.87
N THR A 46 -5.02 -8.85 10.20
CA THR A 46 -4.89 -9.10 8.74
C THR A 46 -5.07 -7.82 7.93
N ALA A 47 -5.94 -6.90 8.38
CA ALA A 47 -6.08 -5.58 7.78
C ALA A 47 -4.83 -4.71 8.00
N VAL A 48 -4.25 -4.74 9.20
CA VAL A 48 -2.97 -4.07 9.50
C VAL A 48 -1.86 -4.59 8.60
N VAL A 49 -1.73 -5.92 8.45
CA VAL A 49 -0.69 -6.52 7.61
C VAL A 49 -0.84 -6.07 6.15
N MET A 50 -2.07 -6.07 5.60
CA MET A 50 -2.32 -5.58 4.24
C MET A 50 -1.89 -4.12 4.04
N MET A 51 -2.21 -3.23 4.99
CA MET A 51 -1.80 -1.83 4.94
C MET A 51 -0.28 -1.68 4.99
N VAL A 52 0.37 -2.35 5.95
CA VAL A 52 1.82 -2.26 6.17
C VAL A 52 2.58 -2.81 4.97
N ASP A 53 2.21 -3.99 4.48
CA ASP A 53 2.86 -4.65 3.33
C ASP A 53 2.80 -3.76 2.07
N SER A 54 1.61 -3.24 1.76
CA SER A 54 1.42 -2.38 0.58
C SER A 54 2.21 -1.08 0.69
N VAL A 55 2.23 -0.46 1.88
CA VAL A 55 2.96 0.79 2.12
C VAL A 55 4.47 0.57 2.08
N GLU A 56 4.98 -0.51 2.67
CA GLU A 56 6.41 -0.85 2.69
C GLU A 56 6.93 -1.15 1.28
N ALA A 57 6.20 -1.99 0.53
CA ALA A 57 6.57 -2.33 -0.83
C ALA A 57 6.62 -1.08 -1.72
N ALA A 58 5.62 -0.20 -1.60
CA ALA A 58 5.57 1.03 -2.38
C ALA A 58 6.64 2.05 -1.95
N SER A 59 6.95 2.17 -0.65
CA SER A 59 7.90 3.16 -0.15
C SER A 59 9.33 2.90 -0.63
N ARG A 60 9.69 1.65 -0.95
CA ARG A 60 10.98 1.27 -1.55
C ARG A 60 11.23 1.91 -2.91
N SER A 61 10.18 2.30 -3.62
CA SER A 61 10.24 2.87 -4.97
C SER A 61 10.09 4.40 -5.00
N LEU A 62 9.91 5.05 -3.83
CA LEU A 62 9.84 6.50 -3.74
C LEU A 62 11.15 7.14 -4.21
N LYS A 63 11.04 8.14 -5.10
CA LYS A 63 12.19 8.97 -5.53
C LYS A 63 12.57 10.03 -4.51
N ASP A 64 11.59 10.50 -3.73
CA ASP A 64 11.72 11.50 -2.68
C ASP A 64 11.08 10.98 -1.39
N HIS A 65 11.77 11.16 -0.27
CA HIS A 65 11.35 10.72 1.05
C HIS A 65 10.96 11.89 1.97
N SER A 66 10.60 13.05 1.40
CA SER A 66 10.03 14.15 2.18
C SER A 66 8.77 13.73 2.95
N GLU A 67 8.48 14.41 4.05
CA GLU A 67 7.27 14.19 4.86
C GLU A 67 5.99 14.24 4.03
N LYS A 68 5.91 15.17 3.08
CA LYS A 68 4.78 15.30 2.17
C LYS A 68 4.65 14.10 1.24
N SER A 69 5.76 13.65 0.64
CA SER A 69 5.78 12.48 -0.25
C SER A 69 5.39 11.20 0.50
N ILE A 70 5.92 11.00 1.71
CA ILE A 70 5.55 9.86 2.58
C ILE A 70 4.07 9.93 2.97
N SER A 71 3.57 11.10 3.37
CA SER A 71 2.17 11.26 3.77
C SER A 71 1.23 10.93 2.62
N ASN A 72 1.49 11.48 1.44
CA ASN A 72 0.70 11.23 0.24
C ASN A 72 0.71 9.74 -0.15
N LEU A 73 1.87 9.07 -0.03
CA LEU A 73 1.98 7.64 -0.31
C LEU A 73 1.10 6.82 0.64
N VAL A 74 1.24 7.04 1.95
CA VAL A 74 0.52 6.30 2.98
C VAL A 74 -0.98 6.53 2.87
N ASP A 75 -1.40 7.78 2.71
CA ASP A 75 -2.81 8.12 2.59
C ASP A 75 -3.40 7.55 1.30
N GLY A 76 -2.73 7.75 0.15
CA GLY A 76 -3.23 7.28 -1.14
C GLY A 76 -3.41 5.76 -1.20
N ILE A 77 -2.48 4.98 -0.64
CA ILE A 77 -2.59 3.51 -0.62
C ILE A 77 -3.75 3.07 0.27
N ILE A 78 -3.83 3.58 1.49
CA ILE A 78 -4.82 3.12 2.46
C ILE A 78 -6.22 3.62 2.08
N ASP A 79 -6.34 4.82 1.51
CA ASP A 79 -7.61 5.34 1.02
C ASP A 79 -8.09 4.56 -0.22
N ASP A 80 -7.19 4.14 -1.10
CA ASP A 80 -7.53 3.22 -2.20
C ASP A 80 -8.02 1.86 -1.66
N GLN A 81 -7.39 1.31 -0.61
CA GLN A 81 -7.88 0.07 0.02
C GLN A 81 -9.27 0.22 0.65
N ILE A 82 -9.55 1.37 1.28
CA ILE A 82 -10.88 1.71 1.81
C ILE A 82 -11.89 1.80 0.66
N ASN A 83 -11.58 2.57 -0.39
CA ASN A 83 -12.47 2.80 -1.52
C ASN A 83 -12.78 1.52 -2.32
N ASN A 84 -11.91 0.49 -2.21
CA ASN A 84 -12.11 -0.83 -2.80
C ASN A 84 -12.69 -1.86 -1.80
N ASP A 85 -13.31 -1.39 -0.72
CA ASP A 85 -13.97 -2.17 0.32
C ASP A 85 -13.09 -3.28 0.91
N GLN A 86 -11.75 -3.12 0.95
CA GLN A 86 -10.86 -4.21 1.37
C GLN A 86 -11.04 -4.58 2.84
N PHE A 87 -11.53 -3.66 3.66
CA PHE A 87 -11.69 -3.84 5.10
C PHE A 87 -13.11 -4.20 5.53
N SER A 88 -14.04 -4.41 4.58
CA SER A 88 -15.47 -4.65 4.86
C SER A 88 -15.75 -5.82 5.79
N ASN A 89 -14.85 -6.80 5.84
CA ASN A 89 -15.00 -8.03 6.63
C ASN A 89 -14.14 -8.03 7.90
N SER A 90 -13.41 -6.94 8.16
CA SER A 90 -12.55 -6.81 9.33
C SER A 90 -13.18 -5.83 10.32
N ASN A 91 -13.12 -6.15 11.62
CA ASN A 91 -13.59 -5.26 12.69
C ASN A 91 -12.60 -4.11 12.97
N ILE A 92 -12.04 -3.50 11.91
CA ILE A 92 -11.12 -2.38 12.01
C ILE A 92 -11.89 -1.06 11.92
N THR A 93 -11.60 -0.13 12.82
CA THR A 93 -12.29 1.15 12.88
C THR A 93 -11.53 2.23 12.12
N PHE A 94 -12.20 3.31 11.72
CA PHE A 94 -11.51 4.49 11.17
C PHE A 94 -10.47 5.06 12.15
N ARG A 95 -10.74 4.99 13.46
CA ARG A 95 -9.77 5.37 14.50
C ARG A 95 -8.51 4.52 14.42
N ASP A 96 -8.64 3.20 14.28
CA ASP A 96 -7.49 2.30 14.10
C ASP A 96 -6.70 2.68 12.85
N ILE A 97 -7.38 2.90 11.73
CA ILE A 97 -6.77 3.27 10.46
C ILE A 97 -6.00 4.60 10.59
N THR A 98 -6.58 5.62 11.26
CA THR A 98 -5.91 6.90 11.51
C THR A 98 -4.62 6.70 12.31
N ILE A 99 -4.66 5.88 13.36
CA ILE A 99 -3.48 5.58 14.19
C ILE A 99 -2.42 4.85 13.34
N ILE A 100 -2.83 3.86 12.55
CA ILE A 100 -1.93 3.09 11.67
C ILE A 100 -1.25 4.00 10.65
N LYS A 101 -2.01 4.88 9.98
CA LYS A 101 -1.46 5.90 9.06
C LYS A 101 -0.40 6.76 9.75
N GLN A 102 -0.68 7.28 10.94
CA GLN A 102 0.26 8.11 11.71
C GLN A 102 1.54 7.34 12.07
N VAL A 103 1.40 6.09 12.54
CA VAL A 103 2.54 5.23 12.88
C VAL A 103 3.40 4.94 11.66
N LEU A 104 2.78 4.58 10.53
CA LEU A 104 3.48 4.31 9.27
C LEU A 104 4.27 5.52 8.79
N LYS A 105 3.64 6.71 8.73
CA LYS A 105 4.31 7.96 8.35
C LYS A 105 5.54 8.22 9.21
N LYS A 106 5.38 8.16 10.54
CA LYS A 106 6.48 8.38 11.50
C LYS A 106 7.61 7.35 11.34
N LYS A 107 7.28 6.08 11.12
CA LYS A 107 8.27 5.01 10.95
C LYS A 107 9.05 5.14 9.65
N LEU A 108 8.36 5.42 8.53
CA LEU A 108 9.01 5.66 7.25
C LEU A 108 9.91 6.90 7.32
N GLN A 109 9.45 8.00 7.91
CA GLN A 109 10.28 9.19 8.14
C GLN A 109 11.54 8.82 8.93
N ALA A 110 11.42 8.10 10.05
CA ALA A 110 12.60 7.71 10.84
C ALA A 110 13.59 6.83 10.05
N ILE A 111 13.10 5.90 9.24
CA ILE A 111 13.93 4.99 8.42
C ILE A 111 14.68 5.77 7.32
N TYR A 112 14.02 6.74 6.67
CA TYR A 112 14.63 7.45 5.54
C TYR A 112 15.36 8.74 5.94
N HIS A 113 15.00 9.40 7.05
CA HIS A 113 15.69 10.59 7.55
C HIS A 113 16.97 10.28 8.33
N THR A 114 17.12 9.07 8.89
CA THR A 114 18.42 8.63 9.46
C THR A 114 19.50 8.42 8.40
N ARG A 115 19.14 8.48 7.11
CA ARG A 115 20.05 8.35 5.96
C ARG A 115 20.39 9.67 5.26
N ILE A 116 20.10 10.83 5.87
CA ILE A 116 20.57 12.10 5.31
C ILE A 116 22.11 12.11 5.47
N GLN A 117 22.83 11.99 4.35
CA GLN A 117 24.28 12.22 4.32
C GLN A 117 24.54 13.67 4.74
N TYR A 118 25.36 13.84 5.78
CA TYR A 118 25.88 15.16 6.13
C TYR A 118 26.64 15.74 4.92
N PRO A 119 26.38 16.99 4.54
CA PRO A 119 27.14 17.63 3.48
C PRO A 119 28.61 17.70 3.90
N VAL A 120 29.49 17.12 3.07
CA VAL A 120 30.93 17.32 3.20
C VAL A 120 31.25 18.65 2.54
N LEU A 121 31.79 19.60 3.31
CA LEU A 121 32.32 20.85 2.76
C LEU A 121 33.43 20.50 1.76
N LYS A 122 33.35 21.04 0.54
CA LYS A 122 34.45 21.03 -0.43
C LYS A 122 35.40 22.19 -0.16
#